data_AF-W1YIL7-F1
#
_entry.id   AF-W1YIL7-F1
#
_cell.length_a   1.000
_cell.length_b   1.000
_cell.length_c   1.000
_cell.angle_alpha   90.00
_cell.angle_beta   90.00
_cell.angle_gamma   90.00
#
_symmetry.space_group_name_H-M   'P 1'
#
loop_
_entity.id
_entity.type
_entity.pdbx_description
1 polymer ?
#
loop_
_entity_poly.entity_id
_entity_poly.type
_entity_poly.pdbx_seq_one_letter_code
_entity_poly.pdbx_strand_id
1 'polypeptide(L)' 'VVAGAKNGEVTVSLSNGSTVTGTVIGTDAQTDLAVVKIDPPKDIQPIKIGDSDSLQVGEPAIAIGNPLGLE' A
#
# COMPACT_ATOMS: atom_id res chain seq x y z
N VAL A 1 -0.43 6.78 -4.55
CA VAL A 1 -1.32 7.00 -5.72
C VAL A 1 -0.68 6.33 -6.92
N VAL A 2 -1.40 5.52 -7.70
CA VAL A 2 -0.82 4.80 -8.87
C VAL A 2 -1.25 5.36 -10.22
N ALA A 3 -2.26 6.25 -10.26
CA ALA A 3 -2.74 6.85 -11.50
C ALA A 3 -1.68 7.67 -12.27
N GLY A 4 -0.61 8.11 -11.57
CA GLY A 4 0.54 8.79 -12.17
C GLY A 4 1.71 7.88 -12.55
N ALA A 5 1.55 6.55 -12.48
CA ALA A 5 2.60 5.59 -12.80
C ALA A 5 3.08 5.75 -14.24
N LYS A 6 4.41 5.84 -14.44
CA LYS A 6 5.01 5.87 -15.78
C LYS A 6 5.35 4.45 -16.18
N ASN A 7 4.87 4.00 -17.35
CA ASN A 7 5.08 2.65 -17.85
C ASN A 7 4.62 1.54 -16.87
N GLY A 8 3.64 1.83 -16.01
CA GLY A 8 3.17 0.88 -14.98
C GLY A 8 4.11 0.75 -13.78
N GLU A 9 5.13 1.60 -13.64
CA GLU A 9 6.05 1.59 -12.51
C GLU A 9 5.74 2.70 -11.50
N VAL A 10 6.00 2.41 -10.23
CA VAL A 10 5.91 3.33 -9.10
C VAL A 10 7.11 3.16 -8.19
N THR A 11 7.48 4.24 -7.48
CA THR A 11 8.45 4.16 -6.38
C THR A 11 7.72 3.82 -5.09
N VAL A 12 8.24 2.84 -4.34
CA VAL A 12 7.71 2.42 -3.05
C VAL A 12 8.74 2.74 -1.96
N SER A 13 8.41 3.67 -1.06
CA SER A 13 9.18 3.97 0.14
C SER A 13 8.74 3.03 1.28
N LEU A 14 9.69 2.29 1.84
CA LEU A 14 9.46 1.31 2.91
C LEU A 14 9.69 1.94 4.29
N SER A 15 9.12 1.34 5.33
CA SER A 15 9.20 1.87 6.71
C SER A 15 10.62 1.93 7.29
N ASN A 16 11.57 1.21 6.69
CA ASN A 16 12.99 1.25 7.04
C ASN A 16 13.76 2.38 6.33
N GLY A 17 13.09 3.23 5.54
CA GLY A 17 13.66 4.33 4.77
C GLY A 17 14.26 3.93 3.41
N SER A 18 14.24 2.65 3.04
CA SER A 18 14.67 2.22 1.70
C SER A 18 13.59 2.43 0.65
N THR A 19 14.00 2.65 -0.60
CA THR A 19 13.11 2.77 -1.75
C THR A 19 13.31 1.60 -2.71
N VAL A 20 12.22 1.11 -3.29
CA VAL A 20 12.23 0.05 -4.30
C VAL A 20 11.30 0.40 -5.45
N THR A 21 11.59 -0.13 -6.64
CA THR A 21 10.67 -0.06 -7.77
C THR A 21 9.54 -1.07 -7.58
N GLY A 22 8.30 -0.63 -7.77
CA GLY A 22 7.12 -1.47 -7.84
C GLY A 22 6.47 -1.43 -9.22
N THR A 23 5.89 -2.54 -9.63
CA THR A 23 5.10 -2.66 -10.86
C THR A 23 3.63 -2.77 -10.50
N VAL A 24 2.80 -1.94 -11.12
CA VAL A 24 1.33 -2.04 -11.01
C VAL A 24 0.89 -3.27 -11.80
N ILE A 25 0.32 -4.26 -11.10
CA ILE A 25 -0.14 -5.52 -11.72
C ILE A 25 -1.66 -5.62 -11.84
N GLY A 26 -2.40 -4.68 -11.24
CA GLY A 26 -3.85 -4.58 -11.35
C GLY A 26 -4.38 -3.29 -10.74
N THR A 27 -5.47 -2.78 -11.31
CA THR A 27 -6.22 -1.63 -10.80
C THR A 27 -7.70 -1.85 -10.99
N ASP A 28 -8.50 -1.41 -10.02
CA ASP A 28 -9.95 -1.34 -10.10
C ASP A 28 -10.38 0.09 -9.74
N ALA A 29 -10.80 0.84 -10.76
CA ALA A 29 -11.25 2.22 -10.58
C ALA A 29 -12.63 2.31 -9.93
N GLN A 30 -13.46 1.26 -9.98
CA GLN A 30 -14.79 1.27 -9.38
C GLN A 30 -14.71 1.17 -7.85
N THR A 31 -13.79 0.35 -7.34
CA THR A 31 -13.56 0.17 -5.90
C THR A 31 -12.41 1.01 -5.36
N ASP A 32 -11.74 1.80 -6.21
CA ASP A 32 -10.54 2.59 -5.89
C ASP A 32 -9.40 1.74 -5.28
N LEU A 33 -9.12 0.58 -5.90
CA LEU A 33 -8.09 -0.35 -5.47
C LEU A 33 -6.98 -0.52 -6.52
N ALA A 34 -5.76 -0.80 -6.06
CA ALA A 34 -4.64 -1.17 -6.91
C ALA A 34 -3.74 -2.19 -6.22
N VAL A 35 -3.12 -3.05 -7.02
CA VAL A 35 -2.11 -4.01 -6.55
C VAL A 35 -0.78 -3.68 -7.20
N VAL A 36 0.21 -3.44 -6.34
CA VAL A 36 1.60 -3.18 -6.73
C VAL A 36 2.46 -4.35 -6.28
N LYS A 37 3.21 -4.93 -7.21
CA LYS A 37 4.21 -5.96 -6.94
C LYS A 37 5.56 -5.28 -6.75
N ILE A 38 6.29 -5.69 -5.71
CA ILE A 38 7.70 -5.34 -5.50
C ILE A 38 8.52 -6.61 -5.35
N ASP A 39 9.81 -6.54 -5.65
CA ASP A 39 10.79 -7.51 -5.16
C ASP A 39 11.29 -7.00 -3.80
N PRO A 40 10.85 -7.62 -2.68
CA PRO A 40 11.06 -7.06 -1.36
C PRO A 40 12.54 -7.20 -0.93
N PRO A 41 13.11 -6.21 -0.22
CA PRO A 41 14.36 -6.41 0.50
C PRO A 41 14.20 -7.49 1.57
N LYS A 42 15.33 -7.98 2.09
CA LYS A 42 15.34 -8.90 3.23
C LYS A 42 14.60 -8.25 4.42
N ASP A 43 13.86 -9.06 5.18
CA ASP A 43 13.15 -8.67 6.41
C ASP A 43 11.89 -7.81 6.24
N ILE A 44 11.17 -7.92 5.12
CA ILE A 44 9.76 -7.46 5.05
C ILE A 44 8.84 -8.47 5.73
N GLN A 45 7.96 -7.98 6.61
CA GLN A 45 6.87 -8.76 7.20
C GLN A 45 5.51 -8.32 6.63
N PRO A 46 4.77 -9.23 5.95
CA PRO A 46 3.39 -8.96 5.56
C PRO A 46 2.49 -8.77 6.77
N ILE A 47 1.53 -7.84 6.67
CA ILE A 47 0.48 -7.70 7.69
C ILE A 47 -0.50 -8.88 7.61
N LYS A 48 -1.04 -9.30 8.76
CA LYS A 48 -2.17 -10.23 8.79
C LYS A 48 -3.46 -9.47 8.43
N ILE A 49 -4.22 -9.99 7.47
CA ILE A 49 -5.54 -9.45 7.12
C ILE A 49 -6.57 -9.86 8.19
N GLY A 50 -7.36 -8.90 8.64
CA GLY A 50 -8.49 -9.10 9.54
C GLY A 50 -9.80 -9.36 8.80
N ASP A 51 -10.83 -9.77 9.55
CA ASP A 51 -12.18 -9.96 9.05
C ASP A 51 -13.03 -8.72 9.34
N SER A 52 -13.38 -7.96 8.29
CA SER A 52 -14.16 -6.73 8.41
C SER A 52 -15.62 -6.98 8.77
N ASP A 53 -16.17 -8.17 8.48
CA ASP A 53 -17.58 -8.48 8.75
C ASP A 53 -17.84 -8.67 10.26
N SER A 54 -16.78 -8.89 11.03
CA SER A 54 -16.82 -9.11 12.47
C SER A 54 -16.77 -7.82 13.31
N LEU A 55 -16.49 -6.66 12.69
CA LEU A 55 -16.29 -5.38 13.38
C LEU A 55 -17.61 -4.79 13.91
N GLN A 56 -17.54 -4.09 15.04
CA GLN A 56 -18.67 -3.39 15.65
C GLN A 56 -18.52 -1.86 15.63
N VAL A 57 -19.65 -1.16 15.54
CA VAL A 57 -19.67 0.31 15.61
C VAL A 57 -19.18 0.78 16.98
N GLY A 58 -18.20 1.68 16.98
CA GLY A 58 -17.56 2.20 18.18
C GLY A 58 -16.24 1.51 18.55
N GLU A 59 -15.85 0.47 17.83
CA GLU A 59 -14.51 -0.11 17.97
C GLU A 59 -13.43 0.92 17.60
N PRO A 60 -12.36 1.06 18.41
CA PRO A 60 -11.25 1.95 18.08
C PRO A 60 -10.55 1.54 16.77
N ALA A 61 -10.18 2.53 15.96
CA ALA A 61 -9.43 2.33 14.73
C ALA A 61 -8.15 3.18 14.71
N ILE A 62 -7.11 2.67 14.03
CA ILE A 62 -5.86 3.38 13.78
C ILE A 62 -5.66 3.49 12.28
N ALA A 63 -5.53 4.71 11.76
CA ALA A 63 -5.16 4.96 10.37
C ALA A 63 -3.66 5.22 10.27
N ILE A 64 -2.97 4.45 9.43
CA ILE A 64 -1.53 4.58 9.17
C ILE A 64 -1.35 4.96 7.70
N GLY A 65 -0.63 6.04 7.42
CA GLY A 65 -0.35 6.50 6.06
C GLY A 65 0.64 7.66 6.05
N ASN A 66 0.95 8.17 4.85
CA ASN A 66 1.80 9.34 4.65
C ASN A 66 0.96 10.52 4.10
N PRO A 67 0.36 11.36 4.97
CA PRO A 67 -0.63 12.36 4.57
C PRO A 67 -0.05 13.57 3.82
N LEU A 68 1.24 13.88 3.98
CA LEU A 68 1.87 15.07 3.38
C LEU A 68 2.96 14.74 2.35
N GLY A 69 3.44 13.49 2.30
CA GLY A 69 4.46 13.08 1.33
C GLY A 69 5.78 13.85 1.45
N LEU A 70 6.07 14.43 2.63
CA LEU A 70 7.29 15.22 2.86
C LEU A 70 8.48 14.27 3.00
N GLU A 71 9.13 13.98 1.88
CA GLU A 71 10.49 13.46 1.77
C GLU A 71 11.40 14.51 1.12
#